data_AF-A0A2D0KSJ9-F1
#
_entry.id   AF-A0A2D0KSJ9-F1
#
_cell.length_a   1.000
_cell.length_b   1.000
_cell.length_c   1.000
_cell.angle_alpha   90.00
_cell.angle_beta   90.00
_cell.angle_gamma   90.00
#
_symmetry.space_group_name_H-M   'P 1'
#
loop_
_entity.id
_entity.type
_entity.pdbx_description
1 polymer ?
#
loop_
_entity_poly.entity_id
_entity_poly.type
_entity_poly.pdbx_seq_one_letter_code
_entity_poly.pdbx_strand_id
1 'polypeptide(L)'
;MSLSAPGYPSYSTAITAVVLGTSTLLAGAVQQVAEGDYSLATSSHYLASVGKNATIDVGQTLIEKIGLLKQSIAGVKQEIVAPVVWVGSPQINVMTLMLDTLDVVKELAELTAAHTHHNTGTPQNASAIRGTAHKSDGLKQKYSPVIG
;
A
#
# COMPACT_ATOMS: atom_id res chain seq x y z
N MET A 1 -10.13 15.12 40.33
CA MET A 1 -10.88 15.89 41.35
C MET A 1 -11.81 16.82 40.59
N SER A 2 -13.07 16.44 40.39
CA SER A 2 -14.03 17.28 39.67
C SER A 2 -14.70 18.23 40.65
N LEU A 3 -14.73 19.50 40.30
CA LEU A 3 -15.57 20.51 40.93
C LEU A 3 -16.74 20.75 39.97
N SER A 4 -17.85 20.05 40.21
CA SER A 4 -19.12 20.32 39.51
C SER A 4 -19.87 21.42 40.25
N ALA A 5 -19.86 22.63 39.70
CA ALA A 5 -20.84 23.66 40.07
C ALA A 5 -22.10 23.48 39.19
N PRO A 6 -23.31 23.40 39.78
CA PRO A 6 -24.54 23.26 39.00
C PRO A 6 -25.03 24.63 38.49
N GLY A 7 -25.39 24.72 37.21
CA GLY A 7 -26.31 25.77 36.75
C GLY A 7 -25.86 26.76 35.66
N TYR A 8 -24.69 26.60 35.04
CA TYR A 8 -24.37 27.39 33.84
C TYR A 8 -24.77 26.65 32.56
N PRO A 9 -25.45 27.29 31.60
CA PRO A 9 -25.64 26.71 30.28
C PRO A 9 -24.25 26.44 29.68
N SER A 10 -23.99 25.20 29.27
CA SER A 10 -22.81 24.85 28.50
C SER A 10 -22.96 25.46 27.10
N TYR A 11 -22.52 26.70 26.94
CA TYR A 11 -22.38 27.29 25.62
C TYR A 11 -21.20 26.61 24.94
N SER A 12 -21.49 25.79 23.93
CA SER A 12 -20.49 25.38 22.94
C SER A 12 -20.10 26.62 22.14
N THR A 13 -19.22 27.44 22.68
CA THR A 13 -18.77 28.66 22.03
C THR A 13 -17.67 28.28 21.04
N ALA A 14 -17.98 28.34 19.74
CA ALA A 14 -16.98 28.21 18.69
C ALA A 14 -15.93 29.33 18.81
N ILE A 15 -14.65 28.98 18.69
CA ILE A 15 -13.54 29.94 18.69
C ILE A 15 -13.00 30.01 17.25
N THR A 16 -12.92 31.22 16.69
CA THR A 16 -12.37 31.46 15.34
C THR A 16 -11.24 32.49 15.44
N ALA A 17 -10.09 32.16 14.84
CA ALA A 17 -8.98 33.09 14.66
C ALA A 17 -8.74 33.33 13.16
N VAL A 18 -8.62 34.59 12.75
CA VAL A 18 -8.34 34.99 11.36
C VAL A 18 -7.07 35.82 11.33
N VAL A 19 -6.14 35.47 10.45
CA VAL A 19 -4.90 36.21 10.22
C VAL A 19 -4.93 36.74 8.79
N LEU A 20 -4.86 38.07 8.61
CA LEU A 20 -4.87 38.73 7.29
C LEU A 20 -3.49 38.77 6.62
N GLY A 21 -2.47 38.23 7.30
CA GLY A 21 -1.08 38.18 6.86
C GLY A 21 -0.43 36.84 7.14
N THR A 22 0.88 36.84 7.39
CA THR A 22 1.64 35.63 7.71
C THR A 22 1.62 35.36 9.22
N SER A 23 1.50 34.09 9.61
CA SER A 23 1.71 33.63 10.98
C SER A 23 2.85 32.61 11.00
N THR A 24 3.78 32.76 11.93
CA THR A 24 4.91 31.83 12.12
C THR A 24 4.97 31.42 13.59
N LEU A 25 5.02 30.11 13.85
CA LEU A 25 5.19 29.54 15.18
C LEU A 25 6.59 28.91 15.29
N LEU A 26 7.42 29.42 16.18
CA LEU A 26 8.66 28.77 16.60
C LEU A 26 8.48 28.28 18.03
N ALA A 27 8.39 26.96 18.19
CA ALA A 27 8.18 26.33 19.49
C ALA A 27 9.07 25.09 19.60
N GLY A 28 9.44 24.72 20.83
CA GLY A 28 10.19 23.49 21.08
C GLY A 28 9.36 22.24 20.76
N ALA A 29 8.16 22.15 21.33
CA ALA A 29 7.19 21.10 21.07
C ALA A 29 5.81 21.70 20.79
N VAL A 30 5.07 21.08 19.88
CA VAL A 30 3.69 21.44 19.55
C VAL A 30 2.89 20.14 19.51
N GLN A 31 1.72 20.13 20.16
CA GLN A 31 0.77 19.03 20.11
C GLN A 31 -0.59 19.57 19.68
N GLN A 32 -1.21 18.90 18.72
CA GLN A 32 -2.56 19.20 18.25
C GLN A 32 -3.43 17.97 18.55
N VAL A 33 -4.51 18.18 19.29
CA VAL A 33 -5.46 17.11 19.67
C VAL A 33 -6.86 17.64 19.43
N ALA A 34 -7.66 16.86 18.72
CA ALA A 34 -9.07 17.10 18.51
C ALA A 34 -9.83 15.82 18.89
N GLU A 35 -10.92 15.97 19.65
CA GLU A 35 -11.85 14.87 19.94
C GLU A 35 -12.81 14.61 18.77
N GLY A 36 -13.07 15.65 17.97
CA GLY A 36 -13.86 15.58 16.73
C GLY A 36 -12.99 15.69 15.48
N ASP A 37 -13.60 16.13 14.38
CA ASP A 37 -12.93 16.23 13.09
C ASP A 37 -11.77 17.24 13.09
N TYR A 38 -10.64 16.83 12.49
CA TYR A 38 -9.49 17.69 12.23
C TYR A 38 -9.29 17.84 10.72
N SER A 39 -9.30 19.06 10.21
CA SER A 39 -9.13 19.38 8.79
C SER A 39 -8.00 20.38 8.59
N LEU A 40 -7.13 20.11 7.61
CA LEU A 40 -6.06 20.99 7.19
C LEU A 40 -6.15 21.21 5.68
N ALA A 41 -6.16 22.47 5.25
CA ALA A 41 -6.25 22.83 3.84
C ALA A 41 -5.33 24.01 3.50
N THR A 42 -4.81 24.01 2.28
CA THR A 42 -4.02 25.09 1.68
C THR A 42 -4.51 25.31 0.26
N SER A 43 -4.54 26.57 -0.19
CA SER A 43 -4.87 26.90 -1.59
C SER A 43 -3.66 26.78 -2.53
N SER A 44 -2.47 26.63 -1.98
CA SER A 44 -1.21 26.58 -2.71
C SER A 44 -0.42 25.35 -2.26
N HIS A 45 0.69 25.52 -1.54
CA HIS A 45 1.58 24.42 -1.16
C HIS A 45 1.40 24.00 0.29
N TYR A 46 1.54 22.70 0.54
CA TYR A 46 1.71 22.10 1.87
C TYR A 46 3.09 21.44 1.93
N LEU A 47 3.87 21.79 2.95
CA LEU A 47 5.19 21.20 3.19
C LEU A 47 5.24 20.65 4.61
N ALA A 48 5.46 19.34 4.73
CA ALA A 48 5.81 18.69 5.98
C ALA A 48 7.26 18.19 5.87
N SER A 49 8.15 18.75 6.69
CA SER A 49 9.56 18.33 6.78
C SER A 49 9.86 17.84 8.18
N VAL A 50 10.35 16.61 8.30
CA VAL A 50 10.62 15.95 9.58
C VAL A 50 12.07 15.48 9.58
N GLY A 51 12.88 15.98 10.51
CA GLY A 51 14.30 15.64 10.58
C GLY A 51 14.61 14.25 11.15
N LYS A 52 13.60 13.54 11.65
CA LYS A 52 13.70 12.20 12.22
C LYS A 52 12.54 11.32 11.72
N ASN A 53 11.64 10.90 12.61
CA ASN A 53 10.58 9.96 12.30
C ASN A 53 9.24 10.66 12.15
N ALA A 54 8.48 10.27 11.13
CA ALA A 54 7.06 10.58 11.01
C ALA A 54 6.26 9.28 11.16
N THR A 55 5.24 9.29 12.02
CA THR A 55 4.34 8.16 12.24
C THR A 55 2.91 8.61 12.03
N ILE A 56 2.16 7.86 11.23
CA ILE A 56 0.75 8.09 10.95
C ILE A 56 0.02 6.82 11.36
N ASP A 57 -0.83 6.92 12.38
CA ASP A 57 -1.70 5.83 12.83
C ASP A 57 -3.14 6.18 12.43
N VAL A 58 -3.77 5.27 11.70
CA VAL A 58 -5.13 5.44 11.18
C VAL A 58 -5.93 4.19 11.55
N GLY A 59 -6.90 4.35 12.46
CA GLY A 59 -7.68 3.23 12.96
C GLY A 59 -8.65 2.60 11.96
N GLN A 60 -8.87 3.24 10.81
CA GLN A 60 -9.77 2.76 9.75
C GLN A 60 -9.12 2.97 8.36
N THR A 61 -9.57 3.95 7.58
CA THR A 61 -9.22 4.08 6.17
C THR A 61 -8.36 5.32 5.90
N LEU A 62 -7.25 5.14 5.20
CA LEU A 62 -6.45 6.22 4.60
C LEU A 62 -6.73 6.29 3.09
N ILE A 63 -7.09 7.47 2.58
CA ILE A 63 -7.28 7.73 1.16
C ILE A 63 -6.39 8.90 0.73
N GLU A 64 -5.51 8.66 -0.24
CA GLU A 64 -4.67 9.69 -0.85
C GLU A 64 -5.13 9.93 -2.29
N LYS A 65 -5.73 11.09 -2.57
CA LYS A 65 -6.11 11.51 -3.93
C LYS A 65 -5.04 12.44 -4.49
N ILE A 66 -4.30 11.98 -5.51
CA ILE A 66 -3.14 12.68 -6.05
C ILE A 66 -3.37 12.92 -7.55
N GLY A 67 -3.36 14.18 -7.96
CA GLY A 67 -3.71 14.56 -9.35
C GLY A 67 -2.60 14.32 -10.37
N LEU A 68 -1.33 14.33 -9.95
CA LEU A 68 -0.18 14.18 -10.85
C LEU A 68 0.76 13.04 -10.43
N LEU A 69 1.57 13.23 -9.39
CA LEU A 69 2.63 12.30 -9.02
C LEU A 69 2.62 11.98 -7.52
N LYS A 70 2.64 10.68 -7.19
CA LYS A 70 3.05 10.18 -5.88
C LYS A 70 4.46 9.61 -5.99
N GLN A 71 5.40 10.15 -5.22
CA GLN A 71 6.76 9.64 -5.16
C GLN A 71 7.08 9.16 -3.74
N SER A 72 7.44 7.89 -3.61
CA SER A 72 7.90 7.27 -2.36
C SER A 72 9.31 6.76 -2.58
N ILE A 73 10.30 7.33 -1.90
CA ILE A 73 11.71 6.94 -1.99
C ILE A 73 12.19 6.57 -0.60
N ALA A 74 12.62 5.32 -0.44
CA ALA A 74 13.28 4.84 0.76
C ALA A 74 14.78 4.63 0.50
N GLY A 75 15.63 5.08 1.43
CA GLY A 75 17.08 4.87 1.33
C GLY A 75 17.54 3.44 1.62
N VAL A 76 16.70 2.63 2.29
CA VAL A 76 17.05 1.26 2.71
C VAL A 76 15.95 0.27 2.34
N LYS A 77 14.72 0.45 2.85
CA LYS A 77 13.60 -0.48 2.64
C LYS A 77 12.30 0.28 2.47
N GLN A 78 11.53 -0.09 1.44
CA GLN A 78 10.11 0.23 1.35
C GLN A 78 9.31 -1.05 1.62
N GLU A 79 8.38 -0.99 2.55
CA GLU A 79 7.58 -2.14 2.98
C GLU A 79 6.10 -1.81 2.79
N ILE A 80 5.40 -2.69 2.07
CA ILE A 80 3.96 -2.63 1.82
C ILE A 80 3.41 -3.97 2.30
N VAL A 81 2.77 -3.97 3.48
CA VAL A 81 2.28 -5.18 4.14
C VAL A 81 0.78 -5.07 4.27
N ALA A 82 0.08 -5.99 3.61
CA ALA A 82 -1.36 -6.15 3.68
C ALA A 82 -1.69 -7.62 3.45
N PRO A 83 -2.87 -8.11 3.91
CA PRO A 83 -3.34 -9.44 3.55
C PRO A 83 -3.41 -9.64 2.02
N VAL A 84 -3.79 -8.58 1.29
CA VAL A 84 -3.83 -8.55 -0.17
C VAL A 84 -3.22 -7.23 -0.65
N VAL A 85 -2.30 -7.31 -1.62
CA VAL A 85 -1.65 -6.14 -2.23
C VAL A 85 -2.21 -5.92 -3.64
N TRP A 86 -2.63 -4.68 -3.90
CA TRP A 86 -3.10 -4.22 -5.19
C TRP A 86 -2.21 -3.09 -5.72
N VAL A 87 -1.63 -3.28 -6.90
CA VAL A 87 -0.82 -2.26 -7.60
C VAL A 87 -1.28 -2.22 -9.04
N GLY A 88 -1.90 -1.12 -9.47
CA GLY A 88 -2.35 -0.98 -10.85
C GLY A 88 -3.54 -0.05 -10.99
N SER A 89 -4.49 -0.44 -11.85
CA SER A 89 -5.73 0.29 -12.11
C SER A 89 -6.90 -0.29 -11.30
N PRO A 90 -8.10 0.29 -11.34
CA PRO A 90 -9.27 -0.31 -10.70
C PRO A 90 -9.66 -1.69 -11.27
N GLN A 91 -9.21 -2.03 -12.48
CA GLN A 91 -9.53 -3.28 -13.17
C GLN A 91 -8.38 -4.28 -13.20
N ILE A 92 -7.14 -3.81 -13.10
CA ILE A 92 -5.94 -4.64 -13.28
C ILE A 92 -5.02 -4.46 -12.08
N ASN A 93 -4.77 -5.57 -11.37
CA ASN A 93 -3.66 -5.69 -10.46
C ASN A 93 -2.44 -6.21 -11.23
N VAL A 94 -1.43 -5.35 -11.40
CA VAL A 94 -0.18 -5.71 -12.09
C VAL A 94 0.55 -6.85 -11.39
N MET A 95 0.32 -7.05 -10.08
CA MET A 95 0.91 -8.16 -9.34
C MET A 95 0.42 -9.53 -9.85
N THR A 96 -0.80 -9.62 -10.41
CA THR A 96 -1.36 -10.84 -11.00
C THR A 96 -0.51 -11.36 -12.16
N LEU A 97 0.20 -10.48 -12.88
CA LEU A 97 1.14 -10.87 -13.94
C LEU A 97 2.21 -11.86 -13.45
N MET A 98 2.61 -11.79 -12.17
CA MET A 98 3.55 -12.75 -11.59
C MET A 98 2.96 -14.16 -11.54
N LEU A 99 1.67 -14.29 -11.25
CA LEU A 99 0.96 -15.58 -11.25
C LEU A 99 0.71 -16.07 -12.67
N ASP A 100 0.32 -15.19 -13.58
CA ASP A 100 0.13 -15.53 -15.00
C ASP A 100 1.44 -16.02 -15.63
N THR A 101 2.57 -15.43 -15.22
CA THR A 101 3.89 -15.89 -15.65
C THR A 101 4.18 -17.32 -15.17
N LEU A 102 3.73 -17.70 -13.97
CA LEU A 102 3.87 -19.08 -13.49
C LEU A 102 3.03 -20.07 -14.32
N ASP A 103 1.86 -19.66 -14.78
CA ASP A 103 1.04 -20.48 -15.69
C ASP A 103 1.72 -20.66 -17.05
N VAL A 104 2.27 -19.59 -17.64
CA VAL A 104 3.02 -19.68 -18.91
C VAL A 104 4.25 -20.58 -18.76
N VAL A 105 4.98 -20.48 -17.63
CA VAL A 105 6.13 -21.36 -17.35
C VAL A 105 5.69 -22.82 -17.21
N LYS A 106 4.54 -23.08 -16.59
CA LYS A 106 3.97 -24.42 -16.51
C LYS A 106 3.64 -24.97 -17.89
N GLU A 107 2.89 -24.21 -18.69
CA GLU A 107 2.52 -24.61 -20.05
C GLU A 107 3.77 -24.90 -20.90
N LEU A 108 4.77 -24.02 -20.83
CA LEU A 108 6.04 -24.22 -21.53
C LEU A 108 6.75 -25.51 -21.08
N ALA A 109 6.77 -25.81 -19.78
CA ALA A 109 7.37 -27.03 -19.27
C ALA A 109 6.60 -28.28 -19.75
N GLU A 110 5.26 -28.24 -19.79
CA GLU A 110 4.44 -29.35 -20.28
C GLU A 110 4.64 -29.59 -21.78
N LEU A 111 4.60 -28.53 -22.60
CA LEU A 111 4.88 -28.59 -24.03
C LEU A 111 6.31 -29.09 -24.29
N THR A 112 7.28 -28.63 -23.51
CA THR A 112 8.67 -29.09 -23.62
C THR A 112 8.81 -30.55 -23.19
N ALA A 113 8.09 -31.02 -22.17
CA ALA A 113 8.15 -32.43 -21.81
C ALA A 113 7.45 -33.35 -22.83
N ALA A 114 6.51 -32.80 -23.62
CA ALA A 114 5.77 -33.51 -24.64
C ALA A 114 6.37 -33.36 -26.06
N HIS A 115 7.36 -32.48 -26.25
CA HIS A 115 7.99 -32.33 -27.56
C HIS A 115 8.60 -33.65 -28.02
N THR A 116 8.61 -33.89 -29.32
CA THR A 116 9.07 -35.16 -29.88
C THR A 116 9.72 -34.94 -31.24
N HIS A 117 10.71 -35.75 -31.59
CA HIS A 117 11.25 -35.84 -32.95
C HIS A 117 10.90 -37.19 -33.56
N HIS A 118 10.79 -37.22 -34.89
CA HIS A 118 10.38 -38.44 -35.63
C HIS A 118 11.33 -39.63 -35.42
N ASN A 119 12.60 -39.40 -35.05
CA ASN A 119 13.63 -40.41 -34.93
C ASN A 119 14.09 -40.70 -33.49
N THR A 120 13.87 -39.79 -32.54
CA THR A 120 14.31 -39.97 -31.14
C THR A 120 13.18 -40.03 -30.14
N GLY A 121 11.95 -39.67 -30.53
CA GLY A 121 10.82 -39.60 -29.63
C GLY A 121 10.87 -38.39 -28.68
N THR A 122 10.26 -38.53 -27.51
CA THR A 122 10.23 -37.49 -26.47
C THR A 122 11.56 -37.41 -25.69
N PRO A 123 11.82 -36.31 -24.97
CA PRO A 123 13.02 -36.17 -24.15
C PRO A 123 13.19 -37.29 -23.12
N GLN A 124 14.42 -37.79 -23.00
CA GLN A 124 14.78 -38.77 -21.97
C GLN A 124 14.54 -38.26 -20.53
N ASN A 125 14.57 -36.94 -20.34
CA ASN A 125 14.33 -36.26 -19.08
C ASN A 125 12.92 -35.64 -18.96
N ALA A 126 11.95 -36.04 -19.79
CA ALA A 126 10.60 -35.46 -19.81
C ALA A 126 9.92 -35.40 -18.42
N SER A 127 10.12 -36.43 -17.58
CA SER A 127 9.59 -36.42 -16.20
C SER A 127 10.20 -35.30 -15.35
N ALA A 128 11.50 -35.06 -15.47
CA ALA A 128 12.16 -33.98 -14.74
C ALA A 128 11.69 -32.61 -15.22
N ILE A 129 11.43 -32.47 -16.53
CA ILE A 129 10.87 -31.25 -17.13
C ILE A 129 9.45 -30.99 -16.60
N ARG A 130 8.57 -32.01 -16.53
CA ARG A 130 7.25 -31.88 -15.88
C ARG A 130 7.36 -31.54 -14.40
N GLY A 131 8.45 -31.93 -13.73
CA GLY A 131 8.77 -31.48 -12.39
C GLY A 131 8.81 -29.95 -12.24
N THR A 132 9.17 -29.20 -13.29
CA THR A 132 9.13 -27.74 -13.29
C THR A 132 7.70 -27.20 -13.31
N ALA A 133 6.79 -27.81 -14.08
CA ALA A 133 5.36 -27.46 -14.08
C ALA A 133 4.76 -27.56 -12.66
N HIS A 134 5.05 -28.64 -11.94
CA HIS A 134 4.60 -28.83 -10.56
C HIS A 134 5.18 -27.80 -9.59
N LYS A 135 6.44 -27.37 -9.79
CA LYS A 135 7.03 -26.30 -8.98
C LYS A 135 6.30 -24.98 -9.21
N SER A 136 5.96 -24.65 -10.46
CA SER A 136 5.18 -23.45 -10.79
C SER A 136 3.81 -23.47 -10.11
N ASP A 137 3.09 -24.60 -10.15
CA ASP A 137 1.82 -24.77 -9.42
C ASP A 137 1.97 -24.47 -7.92
N GLY A 138 3.01 -25.03 -7.29
CA GLY A 138 3.27 -24.82 -5.86
C GLY A 138 3.59 -23.36 -5.51
N LEU A 139 4.36 -22.68 -6.36
CA LEU A 139 4.64 -21.24 -6.17
C LEU A 139 3.37 -20.40 -6.34
N LYS A 140 2.54 -20.72 -7.33
CA LYS A 140 1.29 -20.02 -7.57
C LYS A 140 0.37 -20.14 -6.36
N GLN A 141 0.19 -21.36 -5.83
CA GLN A 141 -0.58 -21.61 -4.61
C GLN A 141 -0.04 -20.85 -3.39
N LYS A 142 1.29 -20.75 -3.27
CA LYS A 142 1.93 -20.02 -2.16
C LYS A 142 1.65 -18.52 -2.20
N TYR A 143 1.66 -17.91 -3.39
CA TYR A 143 1.61 -16.44 -3.54
C TYR A 143 0.23 -15.89 -3.92
N SER A 144 -0.68 -16.70 -4.44
CA SER A 144 -2.03 -16.25 -4.79
C SER A 144 -2.81 -15.62 -3.63
N PRO A 145 -2.65 -15.99 -2.34
CA PRO A 145 -3.41 -15.35 -1.27
C PRO A 145 -3.08 -13.88 -1.02
N VAL A 146 -1.88 -13.42 -1.42
CA VAL A 146 -1.41 -12.04 -1.17
C VAL A 146 -1.48 -11.14 -2.41
N ILE A 147 -1.79 -11.71 -3.57
CA ILE A 147 -1.98 -11.00 -4.84
C ILE A 147 -3.46 -11.02 -5.15
N GLY A 148 -4.09 -9.84 -5.11
CA GLY A 148 -5.52 -9.67 -5.40
C GLY A 148 -5.87 -9.89 -6.86
#